data_AF-A0A3M9N3R3-F1
#
_entry.id   AF-A0A3M9N3R3-F1
#
_cell.length_a   1.000
_cell.length_b   1.000
_cell.length_c   1.000
_cell.angle_alpha   90.00
_cell.angle_beta   90.00
_cell.angle_gamma   90.00
#
_symmetry.space_group_name_H-M   'P 1'
#
loop_
_entity.id
_entity.type
_entity.pdbx_description
1 polymer ?
#
loop_
_entity_poly.entity_id
_entity_poly.type
_entity_poly.pdbx_seq_one_letter_code
_entity_poly.pdbx_strand_id
1 'polypeptide(L)'
;MASLLKDVYLPQFFSAFARVLQKVVPAVDPEEFSRRIFTPDWEAKELKARMRHTTLVLHHFLPSAFAEAVPVLLQTIEQLKADQFPVRHVEFMFFPDYVELFGLEDLQTSIHALEHITQFISAEFAVRPFLLKYPEPMMEQMVAWSTHPQHTVRRLASEGCRPRLPWAMALPFLKKNPAPILPILENLKNDPSEFVRRSVANNLNDISKDNPELVLQLLARWKGQSPHTDWVVKHGCRTLLKQGHTQVLQYFGYEKEAPLALQNFQVHTPEVALGNELQFSFVLKNLAPLPQKIRLEYGVYYRKANASLARKVFKISEREYAPVEEVTISRRQSFRFITTRKYYPGAHRLSLIVNGQERETLDFTVTQ
;
A
#
# COMPACT_ATOMS: atom_id res chain seq x y z
N MET A 1 -10.14 21.35 10.64
CA MET A 1 -10.30 19.92 10.31
C MET A 1 -9.60 19.66 8.98
N ALA A 2 -8.88 18.56 8.84
CA ALA A 2 -8.34 18.18 7.53
C ALA A 2 -9.51 17.85 6.58
N SER A 3 -9.43 18.27 5.31
CA SER A 3 -10.43 17.93 4.29
C SER A 3 -10.48 16.41 4.05
N LEU A 4 -11.66 15.91 3.68
CA LEU A 4 -11.82 14.50 3.33
C LEU A 4 -11.27 14.27 1.92
N LEU A 5 -10.80 13.05 1.63
CA LEU A 5 -10.27 12.72 0.30
C LEU A 5 -11.34 12.86 -0.81
N LYS A 6 -12.63 12.73 -0.48
CA LYS A 6 -13.74 12.94 -1.44
C LYS A 6 -13.91 14.40 -1.86
N ASP A 7 -13.31 15.34 -1.12
CA ASP A 7 -13.39 16.78 -1.36
C ASP A 7 -12.40 17.24 -2.44
N VAL A 8 -11.77 16.30 -3.17
CA VAL A 8 -11.07 16.62 -4.43
C VAL A 8 -12.07 16.99 -5.56
N TYR A 9 -13.31 16.50 -5.46
CA TYR A 9 -14.38 16.72 -6.43
C TYR A 9 -15.26 17.91 -6.02
N LEU A 10 -14.67 19.11 -6.05
CA LEU A 10 -15.38 20.37 -5.77
C LEU A 10 -15.98 20.98 -7.05
N PRO A 11 -16.99 21.87 -6.94
CA PRO A 11 -17.54 22.61 -8.08
C PRO A 11 -16.49 23.29 -8.97
N GLN A 12 -15.45 23.85 -8.36
CA GLN A 12 -14.38 24.52 -9.09
C GLN A 12 -13.56 23.53 -9.95
N PHE A 13 -13.35 22.31 -9.48
CA PHE A 13 -12.68 21.26 -10.25
C PHE A 13 -13.48 20.92 -11.51
N PHE A 14 -14.77 20.62 -11.39
CA PHE A 14 -15.59 20.24 -12.54
C PHE A 14 -15.85 21.39 -13.49
N SER A 15 -16.04 22.61 -12.99
CA SER A 15 -16.15 23.79 -13.86
C SER A 15 -14.90 24.00 -14.70
N ALA A 16 -13.71 23.87 -14.10
CA ALA A 16 -12.45 23.99 -14.82
C ALA A 16 -12.24 22.80 -15.79
N PHE A 17 -12.52 21.56 -15.36
CA PHE A 17 -12.43 20.37 -16.21
C PHE A 17 -13.37 20.44 -17.41
N ALA A 18 -14.62 20.88 -17.23
CA ALA A 18 -15.59 20.98 -18.31
C ALA A 18 -15.15 21.97 -19.40
N ARG A 19 -14.47 23.07 -19.02
CA ARG A 19 -13.87 24.00 -19.99
C ARG A 19 -12.73 23.36 -20.78
N VAL A 20 -11.92 22.52 -20.13
CA VAL A 20 -10.88 21.75 -20.83
C VAL A 20 -11.50 20.76 -21.80
N LEU A 21 -12.52 20.04 -21.35
CA LEU A 21 -13.25 19.09 -22.18
C LEU A 21 -13.90 19.77 -23.39
N GLN A 22 -14.47 20.96 -23.22
CA GLN A 22 -15.06 21.75 -24.31
C GLN A 22 -14.05 22.13 -25.40
N LYS A 23 -12.76 22.34 -25.06
CA LYS A 23 -11.71 22.58 -26.07
C LYS A 23 -11.47 21.36 -26.97
N VAL A 24 -11.72 20.16 -26.46
CA VAL A 24 -11.53 18.89 -27.18
C VAL A 24 -12.83 18.44 -27.86
N VAL A 25 -13.96 18.64 -27.20
CA VAL A 25 -15.30 18.31 -27.70
C VAL A 25 -16.13 19.60 -27.69
N PRO A 26 -16.12 20.40 -28.77
CA PRO A 26 -16.77 21.71 -28.81
C PRO A 26 -18.28 21.69 -28.54
N ALA A 27 -18.93 20.54 -28.75
CA ALA A 27 -20.36 20.35 -28.46
C ALA A 27 -20.68 20.22 -26.96
N VAL A 28 -19.67 20.09 -26.09
CA VAL A 28 -19.88 20.03 -24.64
C VAL A 28 -20.32 21.39 -24.12
N ASP A 29 -21.46 21.38 -23.43
CA ASP A 29 -21.91 22.49 -22.61
C ASP A 29 -21.43 22.30 -21.15
N PRO A 30 -20.54 23.18 -20.64
CA PRO A 30 -20.05 23.11 -19.27
C PRO A 30 -21.14 23.20 -18.19
N GLU A 31 -22.23 23.93 -18.45
CA GLU A 31 -23.34 24.04 -17.50
C GLU A 31 -24.11 22.72 -17.40
N GLU A 32 -24.38 22.09 -18.56
CA GLU A 32 -25.00 20.77 -18.62
C GLU A 32 -24.12 19.69 -17.97
N PHE A 33 -22.80 19.74 -18.21
CA PHE A 33 -21.85 18.84 -17.54
C PHE A 33 -21.95 18.99 -16.01
N SER A 34 -21.90 20.22 -15.51
CA SER A 34 -22.01 20.50 -14.07
C SER A 34 -23.34 20.03 -13.48
N ARG A 35 -24.46 20.27 -14.18
CA ARG A 35 -25.80 19.82 -13.76
C ARG A 35 -25.90 18.31 -13.62
N ARG A 36 -25.25 17.56 -14.52
CA ARG A 36 -25.19 16.08 -14.46
C ARG A 36 -24.30 15.56 -13.35
N ILE A 37 -23.24 16.28 -12.99
CA ILE A 37 -22.37 15.92 -11.87
C ILE A 37 -23.11 16.12 -10.53
N PHE A 38 -23.67 17.30 -10.30
CA PHE A 38 -24.24 17.69 -9.00
C PHE A 38 -25.72 17.31 -8.87
N THR A 39 -25.99 16.00 -8.82
CA THR A 39 -27.32 15.46 -8.55
C THR A 39 -27.72 15.68 -7.07
N PRO A 40 -29.03 15.59 -6.72
CA PRO A 40 -29.48 15.78 -5.34
C PRO A 40 -28.82 14.86 -4.30
N ASP A 41 -28.34 13.68 -4.72
CA ASP A 41 -27.66 12.71 -3.86
C ASP A 41 -26.11 12.86 -3.84
N TRP A 42 -25.54 13.86 -4.53
CA TRP A 42 -24.09 14.07 -4.65
C TRP A 42 -23.37 14.16 -3.30
N GLU A 43 -23.95 14.88 -2.33
CA GLU A 43 -23.33 15.06 -1.01
C GLU A 43 -23.21 13.74 -0.23
N ALA A 44 -24.14 12.81 -0.47
CA ALA A 44 -24.11 11.47 0.13
C ALA A 44 -23.10 10.53 -0.55
N LYS A 45 -22.61 10.84 -1.76
CA LYS A 45 -21.64 10.00 -2.47
C LYS A 45 -20.26 10.10 -1.83
N GLU A 46 -19.71 8.94 -1.45
CA GLU A 46 -18.31 8.79 -1.05
C GLU A 46 -17.36 8.78 -2.27
N LEU A 47 -16.05 8.87 -2.03
CA LEU A 47 -15.02 9.07 -3.07
C LEU A 47 -15.19 8.18 -4.32
N LYS A 48 -15.32 6.85 -4.14
CA LYS A 48 -15.45 5.92 -5.29
C LYS A 48 -16.77 6.08 -6.03
N ALA A 49 -17.85 6.42 -5.32
CA ALA A 49 -19.14 6.70 -5.95
C ALA A 49 -19.08 8.00 -6.77
N ARG A 50 -18.39 9.04 -6.27
CA ARG A 50 -18.14 10.29 -7.02
C ARG A 50 -17.29 10.04 -8.28
N MET A 51 -16.25 9.22 -8.16
CA MET A 51 -15.42 8.81 -9.30
C MET A 51 -16.24 8.08 -10.37
N ARG A 52 -16.99 7.02 -9.99
CA ARG A 52 -17.83 6.25 -10.94
C ARG A 52 -18.95 7.10 -11.54
N HIS A 53 -19.55 7.99 -10.75
CA HIS A 53 -20.55 8.94 -11.24
C HIS A 53 -19.93 9.87 -12.29
N THR A 54 -18.73 10.39 -12.05
CA THR A 54 -18.00 11.23 -13.01
C THR A 54 -17.74 10.49 -14.32
N THR A 55 -17.32 9.23 -14.26
CA THR A 55 -17.13 8.36 -15.43
C THR A 55 -18.41 8.24 -16.27
N LEU A 56 -19.54 7.98 -15.62
CA LEU A 56 -20.84 7.85 -16.28
C LEU A 56 -21.28 9.17 -16.90
N VAL A 57 -21.10 10.29 -16.18
CA VAL A 57 -21.41 11.62 -16.71
C VAL A 57 -20.54 11.93 -17.93
N LEU A 58 -19.23 11.66 -17.86
CA LEU A 58 -18.31 11.86 -18.97
C LEU A 58 -18.73 11.06 -20.22
N HIS A 59 -19.17 9.80 -20.06
CA HIS A 59 -19.62 8.98 -21.19
C HIS A 59 -20.77 9.60 -21.99
N HIS A 60 -21.67 10.38 -21.35
CA HIS A 60 -22.73 11.09 -22.07
C HIS A 60 -22.23 12.14 -23.07
N PHE A 61 -20.99 12.61 -22.92
CA PHE A 61 -20.38 13.64 -23.77
C PHE A 61 -19.36 13.07 -24.76
N LEU A 62 -19.14 11.76 -24.74
CA LEU A 62 -18.19 11.07 -25.60
C LEU A 62 -18.92 10.20 -26.63
N PRO A 63 -18.24 9.78 -27.71
CA PRO A 63 -18.76 8.75 -28.61
C PRO A 63 -19.24 7.52 -27.83
N SER A 64 -20.35 6.92 -28.28
CA SER A 64 -20.92 5.73 -27.63
C SER A 64 -20.03 4.50 -27.82
N ALA A 65 -19.34 4.40 -28.96
CA ALA A 65 -18.36 3.36 -29.21
C ALA A 65 -17.08 3.62 -28.41
N PHE A 66 -16.69 2.66 -27.57
CA PHE A 66 -15.51 2.78 -26.71
C PHE A 66 -14.23 3.11 -27.50
N ALA A 67 -14.01 2.45 -28.64
CA ALA A 67 -12.85 2.67 -29.49
C ALA A 67 -12.76 4.11 -30.04
N GLU A 68 -13.89 4.76 -30.25
CA GLU A 68 -13.96 6.17 -30.68
C GLU A 68 -13.82 7.15 -29.51
N ALA A 69 -14.25 6.74 -28.31
CA ALA A 69 -14.12 7.56 -27.10
C ALA A 69 -12.66 7.65 -26.60
N VAL A 70 -11.87 6.60 -26.75
CA VAL A 70 -10.48 6.56 -26.26
C VAL A 70 -9.60 7.69 -26.82
N PRO A 71 -9.56 7.96 -28.15
CA PRO A 71 -8.84 9.11 -28.69
C PRO A 71 -9.24 10.44 -28.03
N VAL A 72 -10.53 10.64 -27.77
CA VAL A 72 -11.05 11.86 -27.13
C VAL A 72 -10.59 11.95 -25.66
N LEU A 73 -10.59 10.84 -24.92
CA LEU A 73 -10.06 10.79 -23.56
C LEU A 73 -8.57 11.15 -23.53
N LEU A 74 -7.78 10.57 -24.42
CA LEU A 74 -6.34 10.82 -24.48
C LEU A 74 -6.04 12.26 -24.89
N GLN A 75 -6.77 12.81 -25.87
CA GLN A 75 -6.66 14.21 -26.26
C GLN A 75 -7.06 15.16 -25.12
N THR A 76 -8.07 14.79 -24.31
CA THR A 76 -8.44 15.55 -23.10
C THR A 76 -7.30 15.57 -22.08
N ILE A 77 -6.61 14.45 -21.88
CA ILE A 77 -5.42 14.38 -21.01
C ILE A 77 -4.29 15.27 -21.53
N GLU A 78 -4.02 15.25 -22.83
CA GLU A 78 -3.00 16.13 -23.42
C GLU A 78 -3.38 17.61 -23.29
N GLN A 79 -4.66 17.96 -23.46
CA GLN A 79 -5.14 19.31 -23.21
C GLN A 79 -5.00 19.72 -21.74
N LEU A 80 -5.28 18.82 -20.78
CA LEU A 80 -5.06 19.07 -19.35
C LEU A 80 -3.59 19.36 -19.06
N LYS A 81 -2.66 18.62 -19.68
CA LYS A 81 -1.22 18.86 -19.55
C LYS A 81 -0.83 20.21 -20.16
N ALA A 82 -1.32 20.52 -21.36
CA ALA A 82 -1.03 21.77 -22.06
C ALA A 82 -1.52 22.99 -21.26
N ASP A 83 -2.69 22.88 -20.64
CA ASP A 83 -3.26 23.91 -19.76
C ASP A 83 -2.59 23.96 -18.36
N GLN A 84 -1.61 23.08 -18.09
CA GLN A 84 -0.96 22.91 -16.78
C GLN A 84 -1.98 22.72 -15.65
N PHE A 85 -3.03 21.94 -15.93
CA PHE A 85 -4.09 21.70 -14.98
C PHE A 85 -3.52 21.01 -13.73
N PRO A 86 -3.81 21.50 -12.51
CA PRO A 86 -3.20 20.96 -11.30
C PRO A 86 -3.68 19.53 -11.05
N VAL A 87 -2.71 18.59 -11.01
CA VAL A 87 -2.92 17.20 -10.59
C VAL A 87 -2.29 17.01 -9.23
N ARG A 88 -3.10 16.74 -8.21
CA ARG A 88 -2.70 16.70 -6.80
C ARG A 88 -2.85 15.31 -6.20
N HIS A 89 -3.93 14.59 -6.50
CA HIS A 89 -4.26 13.33 -5.86
C HIS A 89 -4.89 12.29 -6.80
N VAL A 90 -6.19 12.02 -6.62
CA VAL A 90 -6.95 10.91 -7.23
C VAL A 90 -8.11 11.42 -8.09
N GLU A 91 -8.22 12.74 -8.25
CA GLU A 91 -9.33 13.42 -8.92
C GLU A 91 -9.53 12.99 -10.37
N PHE A 92 -8.50 12.47 -11.03
CA PHE A 92 -8.56 12.01 -12.41
C PHE A 92 -8.71 10.49 -12.55
N MET A 93 -8.91 9.75 -11.46
CA MET A 93 -9.10 8.29 -11.51
C MET A 93 -10.37 7.86 -12.28
N PHE A 94 -11.26 8.80 -12.62
CA PHE A 94 -12.37 8.51 -13.53
C PHE A 94 -11.91 8.20 -14.97
N PHE A 95 -10.72 8.64 -15.41
CA PHE A 95 -10.16 8.26 -16.72
C PHE A 95 -9.86 6.76 -16.82
N PRO A 96 -9.05 6.15 -15.93
CA PRO A 96 -8.86 4.71 -15.95
C PRO A 96 -10.14 3.96 -15.60
N ASP A 97 -11.00 4.48 -14.72
CA ASP A 97 -12.33 3.88 -14.42
C ASP A 97 -13.24 3.81 -15.66
N TYR A 98 -13.14 4.77 -16.58
CA TYR A 98 -13.83 4.72 -17.88
C TYR A 98 -13.40 3.51 -18.71
N VAL A 99 -12.09 3.27 -18.80
CA VAL A 99 -11.54 2.10 -19.52
C VAL A 99 -11.98 0.80 -18.84
N GLU A 100 -11.99 0.75 -17.51
CA GLU A 100 -12.51 -0.37 -16.75
C GLU A 100 -13.98 -0.69 -17.10
N LEU A 101 -14.83 0.35 -17.15
CA LEU A 101 -16.26 0.20 -17.32
C LEU A 101 -16.68 -0.10 -18.76
N PHE A 102 -16.09 0.57 -19.74
CA PHE A 102 -16.53 0.51 -21.14
C PHE A 102 -15.59 -0.29 -22.05
N GLY A 103 -14.36 -0.58 -21.60
CA GLY A 103 -13.33 -1.21 -22.42
C GLY A 103 -13.16 -2.71 -22.23
N LEU A 104 -13.87 -3.34 -21.28
CA LEU A 104 -13.62 -4.74 -20.90
C LEU A 104 -13.82 -5.76 -22.04
N GLU A 105 -14.60 -5.42 -23.07
CA GLU A 105 -14.80 -6.24 -24.28
C GLU A 105 -13.82 -5.91 -25.43
N ASP A 106 -13.00 -4.87 -25.30
CA ASP A 106 -12.00 -4.45 -26.29
C ASP A 106 -10.62 -4.32 -25.63
N LEU A 107 -9.94 -5.46 -25.51
CA LEU A 107 -8.67 -5.57 -24.79
C LEU A 107 -7.55 -4.72 -25.39
N GLN A 108 -7.43 -4.67 -26.73
CA GLN A 108 -6.30 -4.00 -27.39
C GLN A 108 -6.40 -2.49 -27.23
N THR A 109 -7.57 -1.92 -27.50
CA THR A 109 -7.81 -0.49 -27.28
C THR A 109 -7.64 -0.14 -25.80
N SER A 110 -8.11 -1.00 -24.89
CA SER A 110 -7.96 -0.79 -23.44
C SER A 110 -6.52 -0.81 -22.96
N ILE A 111 -5.70 -1.75 -23.44
CA ILE A 111 -4.26 -1.79 -23.13
C ILE A 111 -3.60 -0.48 -23.56
N HIS A 112 -3.86 -0.04 -24.80
CA HIS A 112 -3.32 1.22 -25.31
C HIS A 112 -3.75 2.43 -24.45
N ALA A 113 -5.03 2.49 -24.07
CA ALA A 113 -5.55 3.56 -23.24
C ALA A 113 -4.93 3.56 -21.83
N LEU A 114 -4.86 2.40 -21.17
CA LEU A 114 -4.31 2.26 -19.82
C LEU A 114 -2.83 2.65 -19.76
N GLU A 115 -2.04 2.30 -20.78
CA GLU A 115 -0.63 2.68 -20.89
C GLU A 115 -0.42 4.20 -20.97
N HIS A 116 -1.27 4.90 -21.73
CA HIS A 116 -1.20 6.36 -21.85
C HIS A 116 -1.74 7.05 -20.59
N ILE A 117 -2.91 6.61 -20.12
CA ILE A 117 -3.56 7.18 -18.93
C ILE A 117 -2.68 7.03 -17.70
N THR A 118 -2.02 5.88 -17.50
CA THR A 118 -1.18 5.66 -16.32
C THR A 118 0.02 6.59 -16.22
N GLN A 119 0.41 7.24 -17.30
CA GLN A 119 1.46 8.27 -17.30
C GLN A 119 0.95 9.62 -16.77
N PHE A 120 -0.36 9.82 -16.72
CA PHE A 120 -1.03 10.99 -16.16
C PHE A 120 -1.61 10.70 -14.76
N ILE A 121 -2.33 9.60 -14.59
CA ILE A 121 -2.96 9.18 -13.34
C ILE A 121 -2.98 7.66 -13.23
N SER A 122 -2.68 7.11 -12.05
CA SER A 122 -2.54 5.65 -11.85
C SER A 122 -3.75 4.85 -12.36
N ALA A 123 -3.48 3.83 -13.17
CA ALA A 123 -4.47 2.87 -13.66
C ALA A 123 -4.52 1.55 -12.84
N GLU A 124 -3.97 1.54 -11.62
CA GLU A 124 -3.79 0.34 -10.80
C GLU A 124 -5.08 -0.42 -10.45
N PHE A 125 -6.23 0.28 -10.43
CA PHE A 125 -7.53 -0.33 -10.22
C PHE A 125 -8.10 -0.89 -11.53
N ALA A 126 -8.09 -0.08 -12.57
CA ALA A 126 -8.73 -0.36 -13.86
C ALA A 126 -8.12 -1.56 -14.60
N VAL A 127 -6.83 -1.84 -14.42
CA VAL A 127 -6.19 -3.00 -15.05
C VAL A 127 -6.68 -4.34 -14.49
N ARG A 128 -7.29 -4.36 -13.30
CA ARG A 128 -7.55 -5.59 -12.55
C ARG A 128 -8.71 -6.42 -13.11
N PRO A 129 -9.82 -5.84 -13.58
CA PRO A 129 -10.84 -6.60 -14.31
C PRO A 129 -10.29 -7.28 -15.56
N PHE A 130 -9.36 -6.64 -16.29
CA PHE A 130 -8.68 -7.27 -17.43
C PHE A 130 -7.80 -8.43 -17.00
N LEU A 131 -7.07 -8.33 -15.89
CA LEU A 131 -6.30 -9.44 -15.31
C LEU A 131 -7.16 -10.64 -14.90
N LEU A 132 -8.44 -10.42 -14.58
CA LEU A 132 -9.36 -11.50 -14.23
C LEU A 132 -10.02 -12.11 -15.46
N LYS A 133 -10.37 -11.30 -16.44
CA LYS A 133 -11.04 -11.75 -17.66
C LYS A 133 -10.08 -12.36 -18.68
N TYR A 134 -8.88 -11.79 -18.80
CA TYR A 134 -7.84 -12.17 -19.76
C TYR A 134 -6.48 -12.39 -19.06
N PRO A 135 -6.38 -13.34 -18.12
CA PRO A 135 -5.23 -13.47 -17.24
C PRO A 135 -3.90 -13.66 -17.99
N GLU A 136 -3.87 -14.50 -19.02
CA GLU A 136 -2.66 -14.77 -19.80
C GLU A 136 -2.21 -13.54 -20.61
N PRO A 137 -2.98 -13.02 -21.59
CA PRO A 137 -2.53 -11.91 -22.42
C PRO A 137 -2.33 -10.61 -21.62
N MET A 138 -3.12 -10.37 -20.57
CA MET A 138 -2.91 -9.20 -19.72
C MET A 138 -1.62 -9.35 -18.90
N MET A 139 -1.28 -10.53 -18.37
CA MET A 139 0.00 -10.72 -17.67
C MET A 139 1.19 -10.61 -18.63
N GLU A 140 1.09 -11.09 -19.87
CA GLU A 140 2.12 -10.86 -20.91
C GLU A 140 2.35 -9.36 -21.13
N GLN A 141 1.27 -8.59 -21.26
CA GLN A 141 1.37 -7.13 -21.38
C GLN A 141 1.98 -6.49 -20.12
N MET A 142 1.67 -6.96 -18.92
CA MET A 142 2.29 -6.47 -17.68
C MET A 142 3.79 -6.76 -17.65
N VAL A 143 4.24 -7.91 -18.18
CA VAL A 143 5.66 -8.19 -18.37
C VAL A 143 6.29 -7.21 -19.36
N ALA A 144 5.66 -6.95 -20.49
CA ALA A 144 6.15 -5.95 -21.46
C ALA A 144 6.24 -4.54 -20.84
N TRP A 145 5.22 -4.12 -20.09
CA TRP A 145 5.22 -2.83 -19.38
C TRP A 145 6.30 -2.71 -18.30
N SER A 146 6.79 -3.83 -17.75
CA SER A 146 7.88 -3.81 -16.77
C SER A 146 9.21 -3.34 -17.35
N THR A 147 9.37 -3.32 -18.68
CA THR A 147 10.58 -2.79 -19.35
C THR A 147 10.36 -1.45 -20.04
N HIS A 148 9.19 -0.82 -19.84
CA HIS A 148 8.81 0.43 -20.50
C HIS A 148 9.72 1.61 -20.05
N PRO A 149 10.05 2.58 -20.93
CA PRO A 149 10.90 3.73 -20.56
C PRO A 149 10.30 4.59 -19.44
N GLN A 150 8.96 4.72 -19.40
CA GLN A 150 8.26 5.49 -18.38
C GLN A 150 8.09 4.72 -17.07
N HIS A 151 8.58 5.31 -15.97
CA HIS A 151 8.55 4.68 -14.65
C HIS A 151 7.13 4.48 -14.10
N THR A 152 6.15 5.28 -14.53
CA THR A 152 4.73 5.12 -14.14
C THR A 152 4.11 3.86 -14.75
N VAL A 153 4.45 3.54 -16.00
CA VAL A 153 4.03 2.30 -16.69
C VAL A 153 4.71 1.08 -16.06
N ARG A 154 6.02 1.16 -15.78
CA ARG A 154 6.74 0.10 -15.03
C ARG A 154 6.15 -0.12 -13.64
N ARG A 155 5.79 0.98 -12.96
CA ARG A 155 5.11 0.89 -11.67
C ARG A 155 3.73 0.24 -11.82
N LEU A 156 2.95 0.55 -12.86
CA LEU A 156 1.67 -0.10 -13.12
C LEU A 156 1.85 -1.62 -13.27
N ALA A 157 2.86 -2.07 -14.02
CA ALA A 157 3.17 -3.49 -14.18
C ALA A 157 3.34 -4.21 -12.84
N SER A 158 4.08 -3.62 -11.89
CA SER A 158 4.22 -4.19 -10.54
C SER A 158 2.98 -3.99 -9.66
N GLU A 159 2.36 -2.82 -9.67
CA GLU A 159 1.29 -2.48 -8.72
C GLU A 159 -0.04 -3.11 -9.12
N GLY A 160 -0.39 -3.05 -10.40
CA GLY A 160 -1.66 -3.52 -10.94
C GLY A 160 -1.87 -5.02 -10.75
N CYS A 161 -0.80 -5.81 -10.80
CA CYS A 161 -0.84 -7.26 -10.57
C CYS A 161 -0.65 -7.66 -9.09
N ARG A 162 -0.63 -6.72 -8.14
CA ARG A 162 -0.49 -7.05 -6.71
C ARG A 162 -1.62 -7.99 -6.26
N PRO A 163 -1.31 -9.13 -5.61
CA PRO A 163 -2.34 -10.07 -5.16
C PRO A 163 -3.35 -9.47 -4.17
N ARG A 164 -2.90 -8.50 -3.35
CA ARG A 164 -3.65 -7.90 -2.24
C ARG A 164 -3.58 -6.36 -2.24
N LEU A 165 -3.76 -5.75 -3.41
CA LEU A 165 -3.78 -4.29 -3.55
C LEU A 165 -4.88 -3.67 -2.65
N PRO A 166 -4.56 -2.72 -1.76
CA PRO A 166 -5.56 -2.02 -0.96
C PRO A 166 -6.58 -1.28 -1.82
N TRP A 167 -7.81 -1.16 -1.33
CA TRP A 167 -8.94 -0.48 -2.00
C TRP A 167 -9.39 -1.11 -3.32
N ALA A 168 -8.69 -2.12 -3.84
CA ALA A 168 -9.05 -2.82 -5.05
C ALA A 168 -9.60 -4.23 -4.77
N MET A 169 -10.27 -4.82 -5.75
CA MET A 169 -10.59 -6.25 -5.70
C MET A 169 -9.31 -7.08 -5.63
N ALA A 170 -9.29 -8.18 -4.87
CA ALA A 170 -8.14 -9.08 -4.85
C ALA A 170 -7.98 -9.82 -6.20
N LEU A 171 -6.80 -10.38 -6.46
CA LEU A 171 -6.55 -11.29 -7.60
C LEU A 171 -6.29 -12.70 -7.05
N PRO A 172 -7.33 -13.53 -6.82
CA PRO A 172 -7.18 -14.81 -6.14
C PRO A 172 -6.22 -15.77 -6.83
N PHE A 173 -6.18 -15.77 -8.17
CA PHE A 173 -5.27 -16.63 -8.94
C PHE A 173 -3.80 -16.29 -8.67
N LEU A 174 -3.45 -15.01 -8.52
CA LEU A 174 -2.09 -14.57 -8.19
C LEU A 174 -1.73 -14.76 -6.71
N LYS A 175 -2.72 -14.81 -5.82
CA LYS A 175 -2.49 -15.25 -4.43
C LYS A 175 -2.13 -16.73 -4.37
N LYS A 176 -2.85 -17.55 -5.16
CA LYS A 176 -2.65 -19.01 -5.22
C LYS A 176 -1.34 -19.36 -5.93
N ASN A 177 -1.05 -18.70 -7.05
CA ASN A 177 0.15 -18.92 -7.82
C ASN A 177 0.74 -17.58 -8.28
N PRO A 178 1.77 -17.07 -7.60
CA PRO A 178 2.43 -15.80 -7.96
C PRO A 178 3.46 -15.95 -9.09
N ALA A 179 3.65 -17.13 -9.69
CA ALA A 179 4.63 -17.35 -10.76
C ALA A 179 4.54 -16.33 -11.92
N PRO A 180 3.34 -15.93 -12.41
CA PRO A 180 3.23 -14.92 -13.47
C PRO A 180 3.81 -13.54 -13.11
N ILE A 181 3.91 -13.21 -11.82
CA ILE A 181 4.43 -11.92 -11.34
C ILE A 181 5.98 -11.92 -11.35
N LEU A 182 6.63 -13.09 -11.27
CA LEU A 182 8.08 -13.18 -11.05
C LEU A 182 8.92 -12.49 -12.13
N PRO A 183 8.62 -12.60 -13.44
CA PRO A 183 9.39 -11.89 -14.47
C PRO A 183 9.34 -10.36 -14.28
N ILE A 184 8.18 -9.82 -13.86
CA ILE A 184 8.01 -8.39 -13.59
C ILE A 184 8.90 -7.95 -12.43
N LEU A 185 8.91 -8.70 -11.31
CA LEU A 185 9.74 -8.32 -10.16
C LEU A 185 11.23 -8.48 -10.48
N GLU A 186 11.60 -9.49 -11.26
CA GLU A 186 12.99 -9.70 -11.69
C GLU A 186 13.52 -8.52 -12.52
N ASN A 187 12.69 -7.99 -13.43
CA ASN A 187 13.00 -6.80 -14.23
C ASN A 187 13.12 -5.53 -13.35
N LEU A 188 12.28 -5.40 -12.33
CA LEU A 188 12.10 -4.15 -11.57
C LEU A 188 12.82 -4.09 -10.22
N LYS A 189 13.44 -5.18 -9.74
CA LYS A 189 14.10 -5.24 -8.43
C LYS A 189 15.22 -4.21 -8.20
N ASN A 190 15.79 -3.67 -9.28
CA ASN A 190 16.83 -2.64 -9.26
C ASN A 190 16.42 -1.38 -10.02
N ASP A 191 15.12 -1.12 -10.16
CA ASP A 191 14.62 0.05 -10.90
C ASP A 191 15.21 1.36 -10.35
N PRO A 192 15.63 2.33 -11.19
CA PRO A 192 16.15 3.62 -10.72
C PRO A 192 15.09 4.45 -9.95
N SER A 193 13.81 4.27 -10.26
CA SER A 193 12.71 4.98 -9.60
C SER A 193 12.35 4.35 -8.26
N GLU A 194 12.46 5.11 -7.17
CA GLU A 194 11.98 4.68 -5.86
C GLU A 194 10.48 4.33 -5.88
N PHE A 195 9.69 5.06 -6.68
CA PHE A 195 8.26 4.82 -6.83
C PHE A 195 7.97 3.41 -7.35
N VAL A 196 8.75 2.93 -8.31
CA VAL A 196 8.68 1.56 -8.83
C VAL A 196 9.16 0.56 -7.78
N ARG A 197 10.34 0.78 -7.18
CA ARG A 197 10.89 -0.13 -6.15
C ARG A 197 9.93 -0.34 -4.98
N ARG A 198 9.22 0.72 -4.55
CA ARG A 198 8.21 0.63 -3.49
C ARG A 198 7.04 -0.27 -3.89
N SER A 199 6.62 -0.23 -5.16
CA SER A 199 5.62 -1.15 -5.69
C SER A 199 6.11 -2.59 -5.66
N VAL A 200 7.33 -2.85 -6.14
CA VAL A 200 7.94 -4.19 -6.14
C VAL A 200 8.01 -4.76 -4.73
N ALA A 201 8.46 -3.95 -3.77
CA ALA A 201 8.52 -4.36 -2.37
C ALA A 201 7.12 -4.59 -1.76
N ASN A 202 6.10 -3.82 -2.16
CA ASN A 202 4.73 -4.07 -1.73
C ASN A 202 4.15 -5.35 -2.33
N ASN A 203 4.45 -5.64 -3.60
CA ASN A 203 4.05 -6.87 -4.26
C ASN A 203 4.72 -8.09 -3.58
N LEU A 204 6.02 -8.03 -3.34
CA LEU A 204 6.76 -9.06 -2.61
C LEU A 204 6.19 -9.32 -1.21
N ASN A 205 5.80 -8.27 -0.48
CA ASN A 205 5.15 -8.40 0.83
C ASN A 205 3.71 -8.95 0.75
N ASP A 206 3.02 -8.78 -0.37
CA ASP A 206 1.72 -9.39 -0.57
C ASP A 206 1.87 -10.89 -0.87
N ILE A 207 2.85 -11.27 -1.70
CA ILE A 207 3.22 -12.66 -1.97
C ILE A 207 3.63 -13.37 -0.68
N SER A 208 4.42 -12.72 0.18
CA SER A 208 4.93 -13.31 1.43
C SER A 208 3.85 -13.75 2.43
N LYS A 209 2.61 -13.28 2.28
CA LYS A 209 1.50 -13.62 3.18
C LYS A 209 0.89 -14.98 2.87
N ASP A 210 1.03 -15.45 1.64
CA ASP A 210 0.44 -16.70 1.15
C ASP A 210 1.51 -17.68 0.63
N ASN A 211 2.68 -17.19 0.19
CA ASN A 211 3.76 -17.97 -0.41
C ASN A 211 5.15 -17.57 0.15
N PRO A 212 5.39 -17.71 1.47
CA PRO A 212 6.64 -17.26 2.10
C PRO A 212 7.89 -17.99 1.59
N GLU A 213 7.79 -19.26 1.21
CA GLU A 213 8.89 -20.09 0.71
C GLU A 213 9.44 -19.54 -0.61
N LEU A 214 8.56 -19.10 -1.50
CA LEU A 214 8.96 -18.47 -2.76
C LEU A 214 9.71 -17.16 -2.51
N VAL A 215 9.26 -16.36 -1.53
CA VAL A 215 9.97 -15.14 -1.16
C VAL A 215 11.38 -15.47 -0.67
N LEU A 216 11.55 -16.50 0.17
CA LEU A 216 12.86 -16.95 0.64
C LEU A 216 13.80 -17.36 -0.51
N GLN A 217 13.28 -18.06 -1.53
CA GLN A 217 14.05 -18.41 -2.73
C GLN A 217 14.51 -17.16 -3.48
N LEU A 218 13.65 -16.15 -3.62
CA LEU A 218 14.02 -14.87 -4.23
C LEU A 218 15.07 -14.14 -3.40
N LEU A 219 14.94 -14.15 -2.06
CA LEU A 219 15.94 -13.52 -1.17
C LEU A 219 17.33 -14.11 -1.39
N ALA A 220 17.42 -15.44 -1.42
CA ALA A 220 18.69 -16.13 -1.64
C ALA A 220 19.34 -15.73 -2.97
N ARG A 221 18.54 -15.54 -4.02
CA ARG A 221 19.02 -15.15 -5.35
C ARG A 221 19.41 -13.67 -5.44
N TRP A 222 18.64 -12.78 -4.80
CA TRP A 222 18.77 -11.32 -4.95
C TRP A 222 19.76 -10.67 -3.98
N LYS A 223 20.24 -11.42 -2.99
CA LYS A 223 21.14 -10.92 -1.94
C LYS A 223 22.36 -10.21 -2.50
N GLY A 224 22.59 -8.96 -2.06
CA GLY A 224 23.83 -8.24 -2.31
C GLY A 224 24.05 -7.84 -3.77
N GLN A 225 23.04 -7.99 -4.63
CA GLN A 225 23.16 -7.59 -6.04
C GLN A 225 23.25 -6.07 -6.22
N SER A 226 22.50 -5.31 -5.42
CA SER A 226 22.57 -3.84 -5.40
C SER A 226 21.92 -3.27 -4.14
N PRO A 227 22.28 -2.03 -3.72
CA PRO A 227 21.62 -1.36 -2.60
C PRO A 227 20.10 -1.19 -2.79
N HIS A 228 19.66 -0.97 -4.02
CA HIS A 228 18.24 -0.87 -4.36
C HIS A 228 17.50 -2.20 -4.18
N THR A 229 18.09 -3.29 -4.67
CA THR A 229 17.52 -4.64 -4.54
C THR A 229 17.49 -5.08 -3.08
N ASP A 230 18.53 -4.80 -2.32
CA ASP A 230 18.57 -5.09 -0.88
C ASP A 230 17.50 -4.32 -0.11
N TRP A 231 17.24 -3.06 -0.49
CA TRP A 231 16.14 -2.27 0.06
C TRP A 231 14.77 -2.88 -0.29
N VAL A 232 14.55 -3.29 -1.54
CA VAL A 232 13.30 -3.92 -2.00
C VAL A 232 13.04 -5.19 -1.19
N VAL A 233 14.05 -6.05 -1.06
CA VAL A 233 14.02 -7.28 -0.27
C VAL A 233 13.67 -6.98 1.19
N LYS A 234 14.37 -6.05 1.83
CA LYS A 234 14.12 -5.67 3.23
C LYS A 234 12.71 -5.15 3.44
N HIS A 235 12.24 -4.26 2.57
CA HIS A 235 10.91 -3.68 2.66
C HIS A 235 9.83 -4.71 2.34
N GLY A 236 10.07 -5.61 1.40
CA GLY A 236 9.16 -6.69 1.01
C GLY A 236 9.01 -7.78 2.07
N CYS A 237 10.01 -8.00 2.92
CA CYS A 237 9.94 -8.97 4.00
C CYS A 237 9.38 -8.40 5.32
N ARG A 238 8.90 -7.15 5.35
CA ARG A 238 8.48 -6.49 6.60
C ARG A 238 7.41 -7.26 7.37
N THR A 239 6.49 -7.95 6.70
CA THR A 239 5.49 -8.78 7.38
C THR A 239 6.14 -10.02 8.01
N LEU A 240 6.99 -10.75 7.28
CA LEU A 240 7.71 -11.92 7.80
C LEU A 240 8.63 -11.56 8.96
N LEU A 241 9.33 -10.42 8.87
CA LEU A 241 10.15 -9.88 9.95
C LEU A 241 9.33 -9.62 11.22
N LYS A 242 8.16 -8.96 11.08
CA LYS A 242 7.26 -8.70 12.22
C LYS A 242 6.61 -9.96 12.78
N GLN A 243 6.48 -11.02 11.97
CA GLN A 243 5.99 -12.32 12.40
C GLN A 243 7.06 -13.15 13.11
N GLY A 244 8.32 -12.71 13.12
CA GLY A 244 9.40 -13.46 13.74
C GLY A 244 9.89 -14.63 12.86
N HIS A 245 9.71 -14.57 11.54
CA HIS A 245 10.07 -15.67 10.65
C HIS A 245 11.57 -15.95 10.68
N THR A 246 11.97 -17.12 11.20
CA THR A 246 13.37 -17.42 11.57
C THR A 246 14.35 -17.30 10.40
N GLN A 247 14.05 -17.91 9.25
CA GLN A 247 14.95 -17.85 8.08
C GLN A 247 15.11 -16.42 7.53
N VAL A 248 14.06 -15.60 7.56
CA VAL A 248 14.12 -14.19 7.13
C VAL A 248 14.95 -13.37 8.11
N LEU A 249 14.78 -13.60 9.42
CA LEU A 249 15.58 -12.93 10.45
C LEU A 249 17.07 -13.24 10.28
N GLN A 250 17.41 -14.53 10.15
CA GLN A 250 18.77 -14.99 9.88
C GLN A 250 19.33 -14.38 8.59
N TYR A 251 18.53 -14.32 7.52
CA TYR A 251 18.93 -13.71 6.26
C TYR A 251 19.40 -12.26 6.44
N PHE A 252 18.75 -11.49 7.31
CA PHE A 252 19.14 -10.10 7.60
C PHE A 252 20.17 -9.95 8.74
N GLY A 253 20.71 -11.06 9.25
CA GLY A 253 21.71 -11.09 10.31
C GLY A 253 21.15 -10.95 11.72
N TYR A 254 19.86 -11.26 11.94
CA TYR A 254 19.29 -11.31 13.28
C TYR A 254 19.40 -12.73 13.82
N GLU A 255 20.31 -12.91 14.76
CA GLU A 255 20.50 -14.19 15.42
C GLU A 255 19.40 -14.43 16.44
N LYS A 256 18.82 -15.64 16.36
CA LYS A 256 17.74 -16.09 17.24
C LYS A 256 18.24 -16.16 18.69
N GLU A 257 19.40 -16.75 18.89
CA GLU A 257 20.02 -17.00 20.21
C GLU A 257 21.14 -16.00 20.52
N ALA A 258 20.97 -14.73 20.11
CA ALA A 258 21.91 -13.68 20.49
C ALA A 258 22.01 -13.60 22.03
N PRO A 259 23.22 -13.61 22.61
CA PRO A 259 23.41 -13.63 24.06
C PRO A 259 23.08 -12.24 24.64
N LEU A 260 21.79 -12.02 24.91
CA LEU A 260 21.23 -10.75 25.34
C LEU A 260 20.50 -10.94 26.67
N ALA A 261 20.71 -10.02 27.61
CA ALA A 261 19.90 -9.95 28.82
C ALA A 261 18.86 -8.84 28.70
N LEU A 262 17.61 -9.18 29.04
CA LEU A 262 16.56 -8.21 29.33
C LEU A 262 16.40 -8.13 30.84
N GLN A 263 16.45 -6.92 31.38
CA GLN A 263 16.39 -6.66 32.82
C GLN A 263 15.39 -5.55 33.09
N ASN A 264 14.88 -5.49 34.32
CA ASN A 264 14.03 -4.38 34.79
C ASN A 264 12.84 -4.07 33.87
N PHE A 265 12.21 -5.10 33.30
CA PHE A 265 11.01 -4.90 32.49
C PHE A 265 9.84 -4.53 33.41
N GLN A 266 9.31 -3.31 33.25
CA GLN A 266 8.32 -2.72 34.15
C GLN A 266 7.27 -1.95 33.37
N VAL A 267 6.01 -2.07 33.80
CA VAL A 267 4.91 -1.21 33.39
C VAL A 267 4.73 -0.13 34.45
N HIS A 268 4.85 1.14 34.05
CA HIS A 268 4.73 2.30 34.94
C HIS A 268 3.29 2.79 35.09
N THR A 269 2.41 2.40 34.15
CA THR A 269 0.97 2.70 34.17
C THR A 269 0.18 1.39 34.11
N PRO A 270 0.03 0.66 35.23
CA PRO A 270 -0.67 -0.62 35.26
C PRO A 270 -2.18 -0.49 34.93
N GLU A 271 -2.74 0.70 35.10
CA GLU A 271 -4.07 1.08 34.63
C GLU A 271 -3.98 2.24 33.63
N VAL A 272 -4.63 2.11 32.49
CA VAL A 272 -4.60 3.10 31.39
C VAL A 272 -6.03 3.48 31.02
N ALA A 273 -6.46 4.68 31.41
CA ALA A 273 -7.75 5.22 30.96
C ALA A 273 -7.72 5.47 29.43
N LEU A 274 -8.87 5.31 28.76
CA LEU A 274 -8.96 5.62 27.33
C LEU A 274 -8.61 7.09 27.09
N GLY A 275 -7.86 7.36 26.01
CA GLY A 275 -7.28 8.67 25.77
C GLY A 275 -5.84 8.84 26.27
N ASN A 276 -5.42 8.07 27.28
CA ASN A 276 -4.09 8.14 27.85
C ASN A 276 -3.09 7.19 27.16
N GLU A 277 -1.95 6.94 27.81
CA GLU A 277 -0.86 6.13 27.28
C GLU A 277 -0.38 5.09 28.28
N LEU A 278 -0.07 3.90 27.76
CA LEU A 278 0.72 2.90 28.47
C LEU A 278 2.18 3.33 28.48
N GLN A 279 2.81 3.44 29.65
CA GLN A 279 4.23 3.70 29.82
C GLN A 279 4.93 2.46 30.39
N PHE A 280 6.07 2.10 29.81
CA PHE A 280 6.88 0.96 30.26
C PHE A 280 8.36 1.18 29.96
N SER A 281 9.22 0.47 30.68
CA SER A 281 10.67 0.48 30.43
C SER A 281 11.30 -0.88 30.65
N PHE A 282 12.51 -1.05 30.13
CA PHE A 282 13.38 -2.20 30.36
C PHE A 282 14.83 -1.82 30.03
N VAL A 283 15.77 -2.65 30.47
CA VAL A 283 17.18 -2.59 30.12
C VAL A 283 17.50 -3.73 29.17
N LEU A 284 18.18 -3.43 28.07
CA LEU A 284 18.72 -4.42 27.16
C LEU A 284 20.25 -4.38 27.23
N LYS A 285 20.86 -5.54 27.48
CA LYS A 285 22.32 -5.70 27.57
C LYS A 285 22.82 -6.71 26.55
N ASN A 286 23.84 -6.33 25.78
CA ASN A 286 24.61 -7.27 24.99
C ASN A 286 25.60 -8.02 25.90
N LEU A 287 25.49 -9.34 26.00
CA LEU A 287 26.42 -10.16 26.80
C LEU A 287 27.60 -10.68 25.95
N ALA A 288 27.55 -10.51 24.62
CA ALA A 288 28.63 -10.94 23.74
C ALA A 288 29.86 -10.03 23.87
N PRO A 289 31.07 -10.59 23.68
CA PRO A 289 32.29 -9.82 23.45
C PRO A 289 32.36 -9.19 22.05
N LEU A 290 31.32 -9.36 21.22
CA LEU A 290 31.24 -8.88 19.84
C LEU A 290 29.98 -8.02 19.65
N PRO A 291 29.98 -7.09 18.68
CA PRO A 291 28.78 -6.38 18.29
C PRO A 291 27.65 -7.34 17.92
N GLN A 292 26.42 -7.01 18.29
CA GLN A 292 25.22 -7.79 17.98
C GLN A 292 24.23 -6.93 17.21
N LYS A 293 23.76 -7.42 16.07
CA LYS A 293 22.70 -6.76 15.31
C LYS A 293 21.34 -7.11 15.91
N ILE A 294 20.67 -6.11 16.46
CA ILE A 294 19.43 -6.30 17.21
C ILE A 294 18.27 -5.61 16.50
N ARG A 295 17.21 -6.37 16.25
CA ARG A 295 15.88 -5.88 15.93
C ARG A 295 15.04 -5.94 17.20
N LEU A 296 14.69 -4.76 17.72
CA LEU A 296 13.96 -4.63 18.98
C LEU A 296 12.53 -4.13 18.72
N GLU A 297 11.57 -4.86 19.25
CA GLU A 297 10.14 -4.63 19.07
C GLU A 297 9.40 -4.90 20.39
N TYR A 298 8.15 -4.48 20.47
CA TYR A 298 7.24 -4.89 21.55
C TYR A 298 5.89 -5.30 20.97
N GLY A 299 5.25 -6.28 21.60
CA GLY A 299 3.91 -6.72 21.27
C GLY A 299 2.91 -6.19 22.30
N VAL A 300 1.86 -5.53 21.83
CA VAL A 300 0.68 -5.24 22.67
C VAL A 300 -0.45 -6.16 22.24
N TYR A 301 -0.95 -6.91 23.21
CA TYR A 301 -2.09 -7.79 23.10
C TYR A 301 -3.34 -6.99 23.47
N TYR A 302 -4.04 -6.54 22.44
CA TYR A 302 -5.26 -5.76 22.59
C TYR A 302 -6.44 -6.67 22.88
N ARG A 303 -7.23 -6.32 23.90
CA ARG A 303 -8.50 -6.97 24.15
C ARG A 303 -9.48 -6.67 23.01
N LYS A 304 -10.16 -7.69 22.51
CA LYS A 304 -11.25 -7.59 21.53
C LYS A 304 -12.62 -7.61 22.22
N ALA A 305 -13.69 -7.36 21.47
CA ALA A 305 -15.06 -7.41 21.97
C ALA A 305 -15.42 -8.73 22.68
N ASN A 306 -14.87 -9.85 22.21
CA ASN A 306 -15.08 -11.18 22.78
C ASN A 306 -14.08 -11.54 23.90
N ALA A 307 -13.44 -10.56 24.53
CA ALA A 307 -12.41 -10.69 25.55
C ALA A 307 -11.09 -11.39 25.13
N SER A 308 -11.01 -11.99 23.94
CA SER A 308 -9.75 -12.55 23.44
C SER A 308 -8.72 -11.48 23.13
N LEU A 309 -7.44 -11.85 23.21
CA LEU A 309 -6.32 -10.97 22.96
C LEU A 309 -5.83 -11.07 21.51
N ALA A 310 -5.58 -9.93 20.88
CA ALA A 310 -4.99 -9.84 19.54
C ALA A 310 -3.67 -9.07 19.59
N ARG A 311 -2.58 -9.73 19.20
CA ARG A 311 -1.23 -9.15 19.21
C ARG A 311 -1.05 -8.13 18.09
N LYS A 312 -0.46 -6.99 18.43
CA LYS A 312 0.08 -6.01 17.49
C LYS A 312 1.53 -5.71 17.84
N VAL A 313 2.43 -5.92 16.88
CA VAL A 313 3.86 -5.66 17.01
C VAL A 313 4.20 -4.24 16.60
N PHE A 314 5.00 -3.56 17.40
CA PHE A 314 5.54 -2.22 17.20
C PHE A 314 7.06 -2.25 17.22
N LYS A 315 7.71 -1.56 16.28
CA LYS A 315 9.17 -1.48 16.22
C LYS A 315 9.69 -0.43 17.20
N ILE A 316 10.72 -0.77 17.97
CA ILE A 316 11.47 0.16 18.82
C ILE A 316 12.69 0.66 18.04
N SER A 317 13.59 -0.25 17.66
CA SER A 317 14.84 0.08 17.00
C SER A 317 15.34 -1.09 16.16
N GLU A 318 16.31 -0.81 15.30
CA GLU A 318 17.07 -1.81 14.55
C GLU A 318 18.47 -1.25 14.33
N ARG A 319 19.44 -1.77 15.09
CA ARG A 319 20.82 -1.28 15.10
C ARG A 319 21.78 -2.34 15.63
N GLU A 320 23.07 -2.08 15.49
CA GLU A 320 24.10 -2.83 16.21
C GLU A 320 24.23 -2.31 17.64
N TYR A 321 24.42 -3.24 18.57
CA TYR A 321 24.76 -2.99 19.96
C TYR A 321 26.22 -3.41 20.15
N ALA A 322 27.04 -2.52 20.69
CA ALA A 322 28.45 -2.76 20.97
C ALA A 322 28.63 -3.90 22.01
N PRO A 323 29.83 -4.51 22.09
CA PRO A 323 30.14 -5.47 23.13
C PRO A 323 29.82 -4.91 24.51
N VAL A 324 29.22 -5.71 25.39
CA VAL A 324 28.83 -5.34 26.77
C VAL A 324 27.94 -4.09 26.91
N GLU A 325 27.42 -3.53 25.80
CA GLU A 325 26.57 -2.35 25.81
C GLU A 325 25.28 -2.62 26.58
N GLU A 326 24.91 -1.68 27.45
CA GLU A 326 23.69 -1.72 28.24
C GLU A 326 22.90 -0.43 28.00
N VAL A 327 21.62 -0.55 27.64
CA VAL A 327 20.76 0.59 27.35
C VAL A 327 19.42 0.46 28.03
N THR A 328 19.04 1.50 28.77
CA THR A 328 17.69 1.68 29.31
C THR A 328 16.78 2.23 28.22
N ILE A 329 15.64 1.58 28.03
CA ILE A 329 14.66 1.89 26.99
C ILE A 329 13.33 2.18 27.65
N SER A 330 12.78 3.37 27.38
CA SER A 330 11.46 3.79 27.84
C SER A 330 10.55 4.03 26.65
N ARG A 331 9.32 3.52 26.73
CA ARG A 331 8.33 3.59 25.65
C ARG A 331 6.97 4.01 26.15
N ARG A 332 6.22 4.62 25.23
CA ARG A 332 4.84 5.05 25.42
C ARG A 332 3.99 4.48 24.29
N GLN A 333 2.83 3.96 24.62
CA GLN A 333 1.84 3.47 23.65
C GLN A 333 0.50 4.16 23.89
N SER A 334 0.08 4.98 22.94
CA SER A 334 -1.18 5.72 23.03
C SER A 334 -2.39 4.81 22.88
N PHE A 335 -3.41 5.07 23.71
CA PHE A 335 -4.77 4.54 23.68
C PHE A 335 -5.80 5.64 23.32
N ARG A 336 -5.35 6.68 22.61
CA ARG A 336 -6.24 7.74 22.09
C ARG A 336 -7.19 7.21 21.03
N PHE A 337 -8.39 7.77 20.97
CA PHE A 337 -9.39 7.42 19.96
C PHE A 337 -8.85 7.61 18.54
N ILE A 338 -8.90 6.54 17.75
CA ILE A 338 -8.53 6.54 16.33
C ILE A 338 -9.57 5.79 15.51
N THR A 339 -9.82 6.22 14.28
CA THR A 339 -10.83 5.61 13.39
C THR A 339 -10.48 4.17 12.98
N THR A 340 -9.21 3.80 13.02
CA THR A 340 -8.71 2.50 12.57
C THR A 340 -8.73 1.41 13.63
N ARG A 341 -9.10 1.74 14.89
CA ARG A 341 -9.11 0.79 15.99
C ARG A 341 -10.04 1.21 17.13
N LYS A 342 -10.92 0.28 17.52
CA LYS A 342 -11.67 0.36 18.76
C LYS A 342 -10.87 -0.30 19.89
N TYR A 343 -10.74 0.39 21.03
CA TYR A 343 -10.19 -0.16 22.27
C TYR A 343 -11.33 -0.65 23.16
N TYR A 344 -11.09 -1.75 23.89
CA TYR A 344 -12.06 -2.36 24.78
C TYR A 344 -11.50 -2.39 26.19
N PRO A 345 -12.20 -1.84 27.21
CA PRO A 345 -11.73 -1.91 28.59
C PRO A 345 -11.48 -3.34 29.09
N GLY A 346 -10.57 -3.48 30.05
CA GLY A 346 -10.18 -4.74 30.69
C GLY A 346 -8.72 -5.13 30.45
N ALA A 347 -8.40 -6.38 30.79
CA ALA A 347 -7.03 -6.89 30.76
C ALA A 347 -6.41 -6.88 29.35
N HIS A 348 -5.19 -6.37 29.27
CA HIS A 348 -4.31 -6.35 28.13
C HIS A 348 -2.95 -6.90 28.54
N ARG A 349 -2.11 -7.22 27.55
CA ARG A 349 -0.76 -7.74 27.77
C ARG A 349 0.27 -7.02 26.94
N LEU A 350 1.46 -6.86 27.49
CA LEU A 350 2.64 -6.30 26.87
C LEU A 350 3.73 -7.37 26.83
N SER A 351 4.53 -7.38 25.77
CA SER A 351 5.64 -8.31 25.57
C SER A 351 6.82 -7.59 24.95
N LEU A 352 8.04 -8.01 25.28
CA LEU A 352 9.24 -7.61 24.57
C LEU A 352 9.58 -8.62 23.48
N ILE A 353 10.03 -8.15 22.33
CA ILE A 353 10.40 -8.99 21.20
C ILE A 353 11.80 -8.59 20.72
N VAL A 354 12.72 -9.55 20.75
CA VAL A 354 14.12 -9.34 20.38
C VAL A 354 14.49 -10.34 19.30
N ASN A 355 14.94 -9.86 18.14
CA ASN A 355 15.26 -10.69 16.98
C ASN A 355 14.13 -11.69 16.64
N GLY A 356 12.89 -11.23 16.74
CA GLY A 356 11.68 -12.02 16.50
C GLY A 356 11.31 -13.03 17.59
N GLN A 357 12.13 -13.19 18.63
CA GLN A 357 11.76 -13.99 19.80
C GLN A 357 10.97 -13.14 20.79
N GLU A 358 9.77 -13.59 21.12
CA GLU A 358 9.01 -13.04 22.23
C GLU A 358 9.60 -13.49 23.57
N ARG A 359 9.71 -12.54 24.49
CA ARG A 359 10.28 -12.71 25.83
C ARG A 359 9.19 -12.52 26.88
N GLU A 360 9.58 -12.15 28.09
CA GLU A 360 8.68 -11.93 29.21
C GLU A 360 7.49 -11.02 28.86
N THR A 361 6.35 -11.32 29.48
CA THR A 361 5.11 -10.57 29.30
C THR A 361 4.62 -9.98 30.61
N LEU A 362 4.10 -8.76 30.55
CA LEU A 362 3.47 -8.08 31.67
C LEU A 362 2.02 -7.72 31.33
N ASP A 363 1.13 -7.79 32.31
CA ASP A 363 -0.27 -7.44 32.14
C ASP A 363 -0.53 -5.99 32.59
N PHE A 364 -1.53 -5.35 31.98
CA PHE A 364 -2.06 -4.04 32.37
C PHE A 364 -3.55 -3.98 32.05
N THR A 365 -4.26 -3.04 32.67
CA THR A 365 -5.71 -2.88 32.47
C THR A 365 -6.01 -1.59 31.73
N VAL A 366 -6.89 -1.64 30.74
CA VAL A 366 -7.47 -0.43 30.14
C VAL A 366 -8.79 -0.11 30.82
N THR A 367 -8.92 1.09 31.36
CA THR A 367 -10.14 1.59 32.01
C THR A 367 -10.87 2.56 31.08
N GLN A 368 -12.11 2.92 31.40
CA GLN A 368 -12.90 3.85 30.58
C GLN A 368 -12.29 5.25 30.52
#